data_AF-A0A151TIC1-F1
#
_entry.id   AF-A0A151TIC1-F1
#
_cell.length_a   1.000
_cell.length_b   1.000
_cell.length_c   1.000
_cell.angle_alpha   90.00
_cell.angle_beta   90.00
_cell.angle_gamma   90.00
#
_symmetry.space_group_name_H-M   'P 1'
#
loop_
_entity.id
_entity.type
_entity.pdbx_description
1 polymer ?
#
loop_
_entity_poly.entity_id
_entity_poly.type
_entity_poly.pdbx_seq_one_letter_code
_entity_poly.pdbx_strand_id
1 'polypeptide(L)'
;WEELDNYYLILQCRCDALPNVKKFHKEYQIMRFVNSLNEGFSLVYSQIMMMKPLPYLNHIFSTIVQFESQNGLASDITGDLSISINIVNAKKSYGRNR
;
A
#
# COMPACT_ATOMS: atom_id res chain seq x y z
N TRP A 1 6.59 14.83 12.30
CA TRP A 1 6.53 14.90 10.82
C TRP A 1 5.24 15.55 10.34
N GLU A 2 4.06 15.17 10.87
CA GLU A 2 2.79 15.87 10.59
C GLU A 2 2.79 17.34 11.04
N GLU A 3 3.52 17.69 12.09
CA GLU A 3 3.64 19.08 12.59
C GLU A 3 4.39 20.03 11.63
N LEU A 4 5.27 19.50 10.77
CA LEU A 4 5.99 20.28 9.75
C LEU A 4 5.12 20.54 8.51
N ASP A 5 4.28 19.58 8.13
CA ASP A 5 3.28 19.75 7.07
C ASP A 5 2.28 20.88 7.41
N ASN A 6 2.02 21.09 8.70
CA ASN A 6 1.17 22.17 9.19
C ASN A 6 1.82 23.55 9.01
N TYR A 7 3.15 23.65 9.11
CA TYR A 7 3.87 24.91 8.88
C TYR A 7 3.84 25.34 7.39
N TYR A 8 3.88 24.38 6.47
CA TYR A 8 3.75 24.66 5.02
C TYR A 8 2.33 25.05 4.60
N LEU A 9 1.30 24.64 5.35
CA LEU A 9 -0.10 24.99 5.10
C LEU A 9 -0.47 26.44 5.48
N ILE A 10 0.39 27.13 6.24
CA ILE A 10 0.16 28.53 6.67
C ILE A 10 0.33 29.51 5.49
N LEU A 11 1.06 29.12 4.43
CA LEU A 11 1.12 29.88 3.18
C LEU A 11 0.06 29.35 2.20
N GLN A 12 -1.20 29.71 2.41
CA GLN A 12 -2.27 29.43 1.45
C GLN A 12 -2.00 30.12 0.11
N CYS A 13 -1.27 29.46 -0.79
CA CYS A 13 -1.19 29.87 -2.20
C CYS A 13 -2.54 29.62 -2.86
N ARG A 14 -3.20 30.68 -3.34
CA ARG A 14 -4.40 30.57 -4.20
C ARG A 14 -4.03 30.36 -5.67
N CYS A 15 -2.99 29.57 -5.92
CA CYS A 15 -2.54 29.25 -7.26
C CYS A 15 -3.16 27.93 -7.72
N ASP A 16 -3.55 27.86 -8.99
CA ASP A 16 -4.16 26.65 -9.60
C ASP A 16 -3.24 25.43 -9.57
N ALA A 17 -1.94 25.64 -9.32
CA ALA A 17 -0.95 24.57 -9.14
C ALA A 17 -1.02 23.87 -7.78
N LEU A 18 -1.68 24.44 -6.76
CA LEU A 18 -1.70 23.90 -5.40
C LEU A 18 -2.21 22.44 -5.30
N PRO A 19 -3.29 22.03 -6.00
CA PRO A 19 -3.76 20.64 -5.98
C PRO A 19 -2.70 19.66 -6.53
N ASN A 20 -1.99 20.07 -7.58
CA ASN A 20 -0.92 19.26 -8.18
C ASN A 20 0.25 19.14 -7.22
N VAL A 21 0.69 20.23 -6.59
CA VAL A 21 1.75 20.21 -5.58
C VAL A 21 1.39 19.29 -4.41
N LYS A 22 0.15 19.35 -3.91
CA LYS A 22 -0.33 18.44 -2.85
C LYS A 22 -0.30 16.98 -3.30
N LYS A 23 -0.67 16.70 -4.54
CA LYS A 23 -0.62 15.35 -5.11
C LYS A 23 0.83 14.85 -5.22
N PHE A 24 1.72 15.63 -5.82
CA PHE A 24 3.14 15.31 -5.93
C PHE A 24 3.79 15.11 -4.56
N HIS A 25 3.44 15.93 -3.56
CA HIS A 25 3.95 15.79 -2.21
C HIS A 25 3.56 14.45 -1.59
N LYS A 26 2.29 14.04 -1.75
CA LYS A 26 1.81 12.72 -1.27
C LYS A 26 2.52 11.57 -1.98
N GLU A 27 2.65 11.64 -3.30
CA GLU A 27 3.36 10.63 -4.09
C GLU A 27 4.85 10.56 -3.68
N TYR A 28 5.48 11.70 -3.43
CA TYR A 28 6.86 11.77 -2.96
C TYR A 28 7.05 11.15 -1.58
N GLN A 29 6.12 11.39 -0.64
CA GLN A 29 6.15 10.74 0.68
C GLN A 29 6.04 9.22 0.55
N ILE A 30 5.14 8.73 -0.31
CA ILE A 30 5.01 7.30 -0.62
C ILE A 30 6.33 6.74 -1.17
N MET A 31 6.93 7.40 -2.15
CA MET A 31 8.20 6.94 -2.73
C MET A 31 9.33 6.93 -1.72
N ARG A 32 9.45 7.97 -0.88
CA ARG A 32 10.46 8.01 0.19
C ARG A 32 10.29 6.85 1.16
N PHE A 33 9.06 6.58 1.57
CA PHE A 33 8.76 5.46 2.47
C PHE A 33 9.14 4.13 1.82
N VAL A 34 8.68 3.88 0.60
CA VAL A 34 8.91 2.64 -0.14
C VAL A 34 10.40 2.43 -0.44
N ASN A 35 11.16 3.48 -0.74
CA ASN A 35 12.62 3.44 -0.92
C ASN A 35 13.39 3.18 0.37
N SER A 36 12.80 3.47 1.54
CA SER A 36 13.43 3.22 2.84
C SER A 36 13.18 1.81 3.38
N LEU A 37 12.41 0.98 2.66
CA LEU A 37 12.19 -0.40 3.03
C LEU A 37 13.47 -1.23 2.84
N ASN A 38 13.63 -2.27 3.65
CA ASN A 38 14.75 -3.20 3.55
C ASN A 38 14.73 -3.97 2.22
N GLU A 39 15.87 -4.45 1.74
CA GLU A 39 16.04 -5.19 0.47
C GLU A 39 15.13 -6.43 0.37
N GLY A 40 14.79 -7.04 1.50
CA GLY A 40 13.84 -8.15 1.59
C GLY A 40 12.41 -7.83 1.11
N PHE A 41 12.07 -6.54 0.94
CA PHE A 41 10.76 -6.08 0.46
C PHE A 41 10.75 -5.68 -1.02
N SER A 42 11.78 -6.05 -1.80
CA SER A 42 11.87 -5.72 -3.23
C SER A 42 10.64 -6.13 -4.06
N LEU A 43 9.98 -7.23 -3.71
CA LEU A 43 8.72 -7.65 -4.34
C LEU A 43 7.56 -6.71 -4.02
N VAL A 44 7.41 -6.31 -2.75
CA VAL A 44 6.39 -5.35 -2.30
C VAL A 44 6.62 -3.99 -2.97
N TYR A 45 7.88 -3.55 -3.05
CA TYR A 45 8.30 -2.36 -3.78
C TYR A 45 7.84 -2.40 -5.24
N SER A 46 8.16 -3.48 -5.96
CA SER A 46 7.80 -3.66 -7.38
C SER A 46 6.28 -3.63 -7.57
N GLN A 47 5.55 -4.34 -6.70
CA GLN A 47 4.09 -4.38 -6.74
C GLN A 47 3.47 -3.00 -6.55
N ILE A 48 3.92 -2.21 -5.58
CA ILE A 48 3.42 -0.85 -5.32
C ILE A 48 3.70 0.07 -6.52
N MET A 49 4.90 0.00 -7.11
CA MET A 49 5.29 0.81 -8.26
C MET A 49 4.45 0.52 -9.52
N MET A 50 3.87 -0.67 -9.63
CA MET A 50 2.98 -1.05 -10.74
C MET A 50 1.52 -0.58 -10.54
N MET A 51 1.13 -0.12 -9.36
CA MET A 51 -0.25 0.33 -9.08
C MET A 51 -0.51 1.73 -9.64
N LYS A 52 -1.64 1.91 -10.35
CA LYS A 52 -2.12 3.23 -10.82
C LYS A 52 -3.58 3.46 -10.39
N PRO A 53 -3.89 4.54 -9.64
CA PRO A 53 -2.95 5.50 -9.03
C PRO A 53 -2.12 4.86 -7.90
N LEU A 54 -1.03 5.52 -7.48
CA LEU A 54 -0.22 5.05 -6.35
C LEU A 54 -1.10 4.89 -5.09
N PRO A 55 -0.94 3.79 -4.35
CA PRO A 55 -1.76 3.50 -3.19
C PRO A 55 -1.44 4.46 -2.05
N TYR A 56 -2.44 4.73 -1.19
CA TYR A 56 -2.22 5.46 0.04
C TYR A 56 -1.32 4.69 1.01
N LEU A 57 -0.62 5.40 1.90
CA LEU A 57 0.27 4.81 2.90
C LEU A 57 -0.37 3.66 3.68
N ASN A 58 -1.64 3.77 4.09
CA ASN A 58 -2.36 2.71 4.82
C ASN A 58 -2.41 1.38 4.05
N HIS A 59 -2.60 1.44 2.73
CA HIS A 59 -2.60 0.25 1.88
C HIS A 59 -1.19 -0.33 1.76
N ILE A 60 -0.17 0.52 1.65
CA ILE A 60 1.23 0.10 1.64
C ILE A 60 1.59 -0.60 2.95
N PHE A 61 1.24 -0.03 4.10
CA PHE A 61 1.44 -0.67 5.41
C PHE A 61 0.75 -2.03 5.49
N SER A 62 -0.51 -2.12 5.03
CA SER A 62 -1.25 -3.38 5.00
C SER A 62 -0.57 -4.42 4.11
N THR A 63 -0.03 -4.00 2.97
CA THR A 63 0.71 -4.88 2.04
C THR A 63 1.99 -5.41 2.67
N ILE A 64 2.73 -4.56 3.40
CA ILE A 64 3.94 -4.95 4.11
C ILE A 64 3.62 -5.97 5.20
N VAL A 65 2.62 -5.70 6.04
CA VAL A 65 2.20 -6.64 7.11
C VAL A 65 1.78 -7.99 6.54
N GLN A 66 1.03 -7.99 5.43
CA GLN A 66 0.64 -9.22 4.73
C GLN A 66 1.86 -9.97 4.18
N PHE A 67 2.81 -9.25 3.59
CA PHE A 67 4.04 -9.83 3.07
C PHE A 67 4.89 -10.43 4.19
N GLU A 68 5.09 -9.72 5.30
CA GLU A 68 5.82 -10.24 6.47
C GLU A 68 5.15 -11.48 7.06
N SER A 69 3.82 -11.48 7.17
CA SER A 69 3.08 -12.66 7.62
C SER A 69 3.28 -13.85 6.68
N GLN A 70 3.24 -13.64 5.37
CA GLN A 70 3.46 -14.71 4.39
C GLN A 70 4.92 -15.20 4.36
N ASN A 71 5.89 -14.29 4.45
CA ASN A 71 7.32 -14.65 4.47
C ASN A 71 7.73 -15.31 5.79
N GLY A 72 7.18 -14.86 6.92
CA GLY A 72 7.37 -15.51 8.22
C GLY A 72 6.78 -16.91 8.28
N LEU A 73 5.64 -17.13 7.60
CA LEU A 73 5.11 -18.47 7.38
C LEU A 73 6.00 -19.27 6.42
N ALA A 74 6.55 -18.67 5.36
CA ALA A 74 7.42 -19.37 4.42
C ALA A 74 8.73 -19.87 5.07
N SER A 75 9.29 -19.16 6.05
CA SER A 75 10.42 -19.65 6.82
C SER A 75 10.09 -20.87 7.68
N ASP A 76 8.86 -21.01 8.18
CA ASP A 76 8.42 -22.21 8.92
C ASP A 76 7.97 -23.35 7.98
N ILE A 77 7.47 -23.03 6.78
CA ILE A 77 6.93 -24.01 5.82
C ILE A 77 8.03 -24.68 4.97
N THR A 78 9.22 -24.09 4.86
CA THR A 78 10.35 -24.78 4.17
C THR A 78 10.80 -26.08 4.84
N GLY A 79 10.25 -26.40 6.02
CA GLY A 79 10.38 -27.71 6.66
C GLY A 79 9.36 -28.77 6.22
N ASP A 80 8.12 -28.40 5.85
CA ASP A 80 7.13 -29.36 5.33
C ASP A 80 5.86 -28.68 4.76
N LEU A 81 5.37 -29.25 3.67
CA LEU A 81 4.01 -29.17 3.11
C LEU A 81 3.60 -28.04 2.15
N SER A 82 3.23 -28.49 0.95
CA SER A 82 2.47 -27.79 -0.09
C SER A 82 1.10 -27.32 0.40
N ILE A 83 0.87 -26.01 0.47
CA ILE A 83 -0.44 -25.43 0.76
C ILE A 83 -1.07 -24.92 -0.55
N SER A 84 -2.11 -25.60 -1.02
CA SER A 84 -2.95 -25.16 -2.14
C SER A 84 -4.05 -24.23 -1.61
N ILE A 85 -4.00 -22.94 -1.93
CA ILE A 85 -5.00 -21.96 -1.49
C ILE A 85 -6.16 -21.95 -2.50
N ASN A 86 -7.31 -22.53 -2.15
CA ASN A 86 -8.56 -22.39 -2.91
C ASN A 86 -9.36 -21.19 -2.38
N ILE A 87 -9.35 -20.08 -3.13
CA ILE A 87 -10.24 -18.94 -2.87
C ILE A 87 -11.62 -19.28 -3.45
N VAL A 88 -12.53 -19.75 -2.60
CA VAL A 88 -13.95 -19.91 -2.98
C VAL A 88 -14.62 -18.55 -2.98
N ASN A 89 -14.96 -18.08 -4.17
CA ASN A 89 -15.71 -16.85 -4.39
C ASN A 89 -17.13 -17.00 -3.81
N ALA A 90 -17.40 -16.38 -2.66
CA ALA A 90 -18.73 -16.33 -2.06
C ALA A 90 -19.65 -15.41 -2.89
N LYS A 91 -20.33 -15.98 -3.89
CA LYS A 91 -21.43 -15.29 -4.59
C LYS A 91 -22.60 -15.08 -3.62
N LYS A 92 -22.76 -13.87 -3.13
CA LYS A 92 -23.94 -13.44 -2.36
C LYS A 92 -25.12 -13.28 -3.33
N SER A 93 -26.06 -14.22 -3.25
CA SER A 93 -27.34 -14.22 -3.97
C SER A 93 -28.19 -13.01 -3.56
N TYR A 94 -28.52 -12.13 -4.51
CA TYR A 94 -29.63 -11.19 -4.34
C TYR A 94 -30.91 -11.83 -4.86
N GLY A 95 -31.90 -11.89 -3.97
CA GLY A 95 -33.08 -12.72 -4.07
C GLY A 95 -34.00 -12.42 -5.25
N ARG A 96 -34.67 -13.48 -5.66
CA ARG A 96 -35.78 -13.47 -6.60
C ARG A 96 -36.84 -14.41 -6.01
N ASN A 97 -37.99 -13.85 -5.63
CA ASN A 97 -39.33 -14.45 -5.65
C ASN A 97 -40.27 -13.67 -4.69
N ARG A 98 -41.16 -12.84 -5.24
CA ARG A 98 -42.56 -13.23 -5.48
C ARG A 98 -43.22 -12.25 -6.45
#